data_AF-A0A1Q5R4D9-F1
#
_entry.id   AF-A0A1Q5R4D9-F1
#
_cell.length_a   1.000
_cell.length_b   1.000
_cell.length_c   1.000
_cell.angle_alpha   90.00
_cell.angle_beta   90.00
_cell.angle_gamma   90.00
#
_symmetry.space_group_name_H-M   'P 1'
#
loop_
_entity.id
_entity.type
_entity.pdbx_description
1 polymer ?
#
loop_
_entity_poly.entity_id
_entity_poly.type
_entity_poly.pdbx_seq_one_letter_code
_entity_poly.pdbx_strand_id
1 'polypeptide(L)' 'LPDQLATTLARATVAGSGELLHRSDLPSATLRQNVTSPGGTTAAALEVLMANDGLQPLMTKAIAAATRRSKELAK' A
#
# COMPACT_ATOMS: atom_id res chain seq x y z
N LEU A 1 -16.62 10.43 5.92
CA LEU A 1 -17.44 9.98 4.76
C LEU A 1 -18.50 9.01 5.28
N PRO A 2 -19.71 8.97 4.69
CA PRO A 2 -20.66 7.89 4.95
C PRO A 2 -20.03 6.53 4.67
N ASP A 3 -20.31 5.54 5.50
CA ASP A 3 -19.62 4.24 5.50
C ASP A 3 -19.68 3.52 4.14
N GLN A 4 -20.87 3.47 3.54
CA GLN A 4 -21.07 2.87 2.22
C GLN A 4 -20.24 3.54 1.12
N LEU A 5 -20.14 4.88 1.15
CA LEU A 5 -19.35 5.63 0.18
C LEU A 5 -17.85 5.41 0.41
N ALA A 6 -17.40 5.44 1.66
CA ALA A 6 -16.00 5.16 2.01
C ALA A 6 -15.58 3.77 1.54
N THR A 7 -16.42 2.76 1.79
CA THR A 7 -16.21 1.38 1.33
C THR A 7 -16.11 1.29 -0.19
N THR A 8 -17.01 1.95 -0.91
CA THR A 8 -17.02 1.96 -2.37
C THR A 8 -15.72 2.56 -2.93
N LEU A 9 -15.31 3.72 -2.42
CA LEU A 9 -14.09 4.41 -2.85
C LEU A 9 -12.85 3.59 -2.52
N ALA A 10 -12.76 3.02 -1.32
CA ALA A 10 -11.61 2.22 -0.89
C ALA A 10 -11.43 0.98 -1.78
N ARG A 11 -12.52 0.24 -2.04
CA ARG A 11 -12.48 -0.96 -2.90
C ARG A 11 -12.04 -0.62 -4.32
N ALA A 12 -12.62 0.40 -4.93
CA ALA A 12 -12.27 0.81 -6.28
C ALA A 12 -10.81 1.28 -6.38
N THR A 13 -10.34 2.04 -5.37
CA THR A 13 -8.96 2.55 -5.33
C THR A 13 -7.95 1.42 -5.24
N VAL A 14 -8.15 0.46 -4.34
CA VAL A 14 -7.22 -0.67 -4.16
C VAL A 14 -7.21 -1.56 -5.39
N ALA A 15 -8.38 -1.91 -5.93
CA ALA A 15 -8.49 -2.74 -7.12
C ALA A 15 -7.85 -2.07 -8.35
N GLY A 16 -8.16 -0.79 -8.61
CA GLY A 16 -7.60 -0.04 -9.73
C GLY A 16 -6.09 0.15 -9.62
N SER A 17 -5.57 0.36 -8.40
CA SER A 17 -4.11 0.49 -8.18
C SER A 17 -3.38 -0.82 -8.43
N GLY A 18 -3.97 -1.96 -8.00
CA GLY A 18 -3.42 -3.29 -8.29
C GLY A 18 -3.42 -3.60 -9.79
N GLU A 19 -4.50 -3.28 -10.48
CA GLU A 19 -4.62 -3.45 -11.94
C GLU A 19 -3.62 -2.57 -12.70
N LEU A 20 -3.45 -1.31 -12.29
CA LEU A 20 -2.46 -0.41 -12.88
C LEU A 20 -1.04 -0.98 -12.75
N LEU A 21 -0.70 -1.52 -11.58
CA LEU A 21 0.60 -2.16 -11.37
C LEU A 21 0.76 -3.43 -12.22
N HIS A 22 -0.28 -4.27 -12.30
CA HIS A 22 -0.24 -5.52 -13.06
C HIS A 22 0.00 -5.28 -14.56
N ARG A 23 -0.59 -4.21 -15.12
CA ARG A 23 -0.51 -3.89 -16.55
C ARG A 23 0.66 -3.00 -16.94
N SER A 24 1.43 -2.51 -15.97
CA SER A 24 2.50 -1.55 -16.19
C SER A 24 3.87 -2.22 -16.15
N ASP A 25 4.72 -1.90 -17.12
CA ASP A 25 6.15 -2.27 -17.07
C ASP A 25 6.97 -1.37 -16.14
N LEU A 26 6.39 -0.26 -15.66
CA LEU A 26 7.05 0.63 -14.72
C LEU A 26 7.13 0.02 -13.32
N PRO A 27 8.24 0.24 -12.59
CA PRO A 27 8.33 -0.11 -11.17
C PRO A 27 7.24 0.57 -10.34
N SER A 28 6.78 -0.11 -9.29
CA SER A 28 5.78 0.42 -8.35
C SER A 28 6.16 1.77 -7.74
N ALA A 29 7.46 1.99 -7.49
CA ALA A 29 7.97 3.26 -7.00
C ALA A 29 7.71 4.42 -7.98
N THR A 30 7.88 4.18 -9.28
CA THR A 30 7.62 5.16 -10.34
C THR A 30 6.12 5.45 -10.45
N LEU A 31 5.26 4.41 -10.41
CA LEU A 31 3.80 4.61 -10.43
C LEU A 31 3.32 5.47 -9.27
N ARG A 32 3.85 5.25 -8.06
CA ARG A 32 3.59 6.10 -6.89
C ARG A 32 4.06 7.54 -7.10
N GLN A 33 5.26 7.74 -7.64
CA GLN A 33 5.80 9.08 -7.91
C GLN A 33 4.92 9.85 -8.92
N ASN A 34 4.42 9.18 -9.95
CA ASN A 34 3.58 9.79 -10.99
C ASN A 34 2.27 10.40 -10.43
N VAL A 35 1.78 9.93 -9.29
CA VAL A 35 0.58 10.44 -8.62
C VAL A 35 0.90 11.34 -7.41
N THR A 36 2.17 11.70 -7.22
CA THR A 36 2.65 12.48 -6.08
C THR A 36 3.16 13.85 -6.55
N SER A 37 2.26 14.83 -6.60
CA SER A 37 2.67 16.22 -6.86
C SER A 37 3.41 16.81 -5.65
N PRO A 38 4.50 17.58 -5.86
CA PRO A 38 5.19 18.27 -4.77
C PRO A 38 4.24 19.16 -3.97
N GLY A 39 4.25 19.03 -2.64
CA GLY A 39 3.35 19.77 -1.74
C GLY A 39 1.86 19.36 -1.82
N GLY A 40 1.51 18.32 -2.58
CA GLY A 40 0.15 17.83 -2.73
C GLY A 40 -0.32 16.94 -1.57
N THR A 41 -1.61 16.60 -1.57
CA THR A 41 -2.22 15.74 -0.53
C THR A 41 -1.64 14.33 -0.50
N THR A 42 -1.30 13.77 -1.67
CA THR A 42 -0.60 12.47 -1.76
C THR A 42 0.78 12.54 -1.10
N ALA A 43 1.52 13.64 -1.29
CA ALA A 43 2.84 13.81 -0.68
C ALA A 43 2.73 13.85 0.86
N ALA A 44 1.79 14.64 1.39
CA ALA A 44 1.54 14.70 2.84
C ALA A 44 1.12 13.33 3.42
N ALA A 45 0.29 12.56 2.71
CA ALA A 45 -0.06 11.20 3.15
C ALA A 45 1.16 10.26 3.15
N LEU A 46 2.02 10.36 2.12
CA LEU A 46 3.22 9.53 2.02
C LEU A 46 4.27 9.85 3.07
N GLU A 47 4.37 11.10 3.55
CA GLU A 47 5.24 11.44 4.69
C GLU A 47 4.91 10.61 5.93
N VAL A 48 3.62 10.41 6.21
CA VAL A 48 3.16 9.57 7.32
C VAL A 48 3.37 8.09 7.01
N LEU A 49 2.93 7.64 5.84
CA LEU A 49 2.96 6.21 5.48
C LEU A 49 4.38 5.67 5.29
N MET A 50 5.35 6.52 4.94
CA MET A 50 6.73 6.15 4.69
C MET A 50 7.70 6.63 5.76
N ALA A 51 7.19 7.09 6.90
CA ALA A 51 8.00 7.36 8.08
C ALA A 51 8.79 6.11 8.50
N ASN A 52 9.85 6.32 9.29
CA ASN A 52 10.74 5.24 9.78
C ASN A 52 10.00 4.15 10.59
N ASP A 53 8.83 4.48 11.14
CA ASP A 53 7.92 3.61 11.88
C ASP A 53 6.58 3.37 11.16
N GLY A 54 6.49 3.78 9.89
CA GLY A 54 5.29 3.71 9.07
C GLY A 54 5.01 2.32 8.47
N LEU A 55 4.47 2.31 7.25
CA LEU A 55 3.92 1.11 6.64
C LEU A 55 5.00 0.06 6.29
N GLN A 56 6.16 0.48 5.79
CA GLN A 56 7.23 -0.45 5.38
C GLN A 56 7.74 -1.36 6.52
N PRO A 57 8.16 -0.84 7.68
CA PRO A 57 8.58 -1.68 8.80
C PRO A 57 7.42 -2.51 9.36
N LEU A 58 6.18 -1.99 9.34
CA LEU A 58 4.99 -2.75 9.75
C LEU A 58 4.75 -3.97 8.85
N MET A 59 4.75 -3.78 7.53
CA MET A 59 4.56 -4.86 6.56
C MET A 59 5.66 -5.91 6.67
N THR A 60 6.92 -5.48 6.86
CA THR A 60 8.05 -6.38 7.07
C THR A 60 7.82 -7.29 8.28
N LYS A 61 7.42 -6.70 9.42
CA LYS A 61 7.10 -7.45 10.65
C LYS A 61 5.93 -8.42 10.44
N ALA A 62 4.87 -7.97 9.77
CA ALA A 62 3.68 -8.77 9.52
C ALA A 62 3.99 -10.00 8.65
N ILE A 63 4.71 -9.81 7.54
CA ILE A 63 5.09 -10.91 6.64
C ILE A 63 6.07 -11.88 7.32
N ALA A 64 7.00 -11.39 8.14
CA ALA A 64 7.89 -12.25 8.91
C ALA A 64 7.12 -13.12 9.92
N ALA A 65 6.14 -12.55 10.62
CA ALA A 65 5.28 -13.28 11.54
C ALA A 65 4.44 -14.35 10.83
N ALA A 66 3.82 -13.99 9.70
CA ALA A 66 3.06 -14.93 8.87
C ALA A 66 3.94 -16.08 8.35
N THR A 67 5.16 -15.77 7.91
CA THR A 67 6.14 -16.76 7.43
C THR A 67 6.53 -17.75 8.52
N ARG A 68 6.81 -17.25 9.73
CA ARG A 68 7.13 -18.12 10.88
C ARG A 68 5.96 -19.06 11.19
N ARG A 69 4.74 -18.55 11.25
CA ARG A 69 3.55 -19.36 11.51
C ARG A 69 3.33 -20.43 10.44
N SER A 70 3.53 -20.09 9.17
CA SER A 70 3.44 -21.06 8.07
C SER A 70 4.41 -22.23 8.25
N LYS A 71 5.66 -21.95 8.65
CA LYS A 71 6.67 -22.99 8.93
C LYS A 71 6.33 -23.87 10.14
N GLU A 72 5.67 -23.33 11.16
CA GLU A 72 5.21 -24.11 12.32
C GLU A 72 4.08 -25.07 11.93
N LEU A 73 3.16 -24.64 11.05
CA LEU A 73 2.02 -25.44 10.59
C LEU A 73 2.42 -26.55 9.61
N ALA A 74 3.56 -26.40 8.91
CA ALA A 74 4.07 -27.38 7.96
C ALA A 74 4.93 -28.49 8.61
N LYS A 75 5.08 -28.48 9.93
CA LYS A 75 5.69 -29.55 10.73
C LYS A 75 4.62 -30.50 11.24
#